data_AF-A0A5D8YM34-F1
#
_entry.id   AF-A0A5D8YM34-F1
#
_cell.length_a   1.000
_cell.length_b   1.000
_cell.length_c   1.000
_cell.angle_alpha   90.00
_cell.angle_beta   90.00
_cell.angle_gamma   90.00
#
_symmetry.space_group_name_H-M   'P 1'
#
loop_
_entity.id
_entity.type
_entity.pdbx_description
1 polymer ?
#
loop_
_entity_poly.entity_id
_entity_poly.type
_entity_poly.pdbx_seq_one_letter_code
_entity_poly.pdbx_strand_id
1 'polypeptide(L)'
;MDKYTAVEWTKALLATLGAFIVAGVAAGFVAGALHVWATPIEGFVAAFVVVLAAYALAPSLKVPAASLTLAVGAAAAWKLIGHSDFPESYGELAYQPTQIPFLATIAGGLLAWLIACLLAWRRRHSGLAPNNSSKPTPLRGAA
;
A
#
# COMPACT_ATOMS: atom_id res chain seq x y z
N MET A 1 -23.90 11.16 -3.50
CA MET A 1 -22.93 10.51 -2.59
C MET A 1 -23.56 10.54 -1.21
N ASP A 2 -23.93 9.38 -0.67
CA ASP A 2 -24.56 9.32 0.65
C ASP A 2 -23.55 9.76 1.72
N LYS A 3 -23.98 10.65 2.62
CA LYS A 3 -23.11 11.25 3.66
C LYS A 3 -22.33 10.20 4.48
N TYR A 4 -22.88 8.99 4.61
CA TYR A 4 -22.25 7.83 5.25
C TYR A 4 -20.95 7.39 4.57
N THR A 5 -20.91 7.39 3.24
CA THR A 5 -19.71 6.98 2.48
C THR A 5 -18.56 7.97 2.65
N ALA A 6 -18.85 9.28 2.66
CA ALA A 6 -17.82 10.31 2.81
C ALA A 6 -17.11 10.21 4.16
N VAL A 7 -17.87 10.00 5.24
CA VAL A 7 -17.33 9.86 6.61
C VAL A 7 -16.42 8.63 6.74
N GLU A 8 -16.77 7.51 6.10
CA GLU A 8 -15.93 6.30 6.08
C GLU A 8 -14.62 6.51 5.33
N TRP A 9 -14.68 7.18 4.17
CA TRP A 9 -13.48 7.55 3.41
C TRP A 9 -12.57 8.50 4.19
N THR A 10 -13.13 9.47 4.91
CA THR A 10 -12.34 10.36 5.78
C THR A 10 -11.61 9.57 6.88
N LYS A 11 -12.29 8.63 7.56
CA LYS A 11 -11.63 7.78 8.57
C LYS A 11 -10.53 6.92 7.95
N ALA A 12 -10.78 6.32 6.79
CA ALA A 12 -9.81 5.50 6.09
C ALA A 12 -8.54 6.31 5.72
N LEU A 13 -8.73 7.54 5.23
CA LEU A 13 -7.63 8.44 4.89
C LEU A 13 -6.83 8.82 6.14
N LEU A 14 -7.50 9.26 7.21
CA LEU A 14 -6.83 9.64 8.46
C LEU A 14 -6.06 8.47 9.08
N ALA A 15 -6.65 7.27 9.10
CA ALA A 15 -5.99 6.08 9.60
C ALA A 15 -4.80 5.67 8.72
N THR A 16 -4.88 5.85 7.40
CA THR A 16 -3.76 5.59 6.47
C THR A 16 -2.60 6.58 6.71
N LEU A 17 -2.91 7.86 6.92
CA LEU A 17 -1.90 8.87 7.28
C LEU A 17 -1.27 8.60 8.66
N GLY A 18 -2.07 8.18 9.64
CA GLY A 18 -1.55 7.76 10.94
C GLY A 18 -0.61 6.55 10.82
N ALA A 19 -1.00 5.55 10.03
CA ALA A 19 -0.18 4.37 9.76
C ALA A 19 1.14 4.72 9.05
N PHE A 20 1.12 5.68 8.11
CA PHE A 20 2.33 6.20 7.48
C PHE A 20 3.34 6.76 8.49
N ILE A 21 2.89 7.64 9.38
CA ILE A 21 3.75 8.29 10.37
C ILE A 21 4.34 7.25 11.32
N VAL A 22 3.50 6.37 11.87
CA VAL A 22 3.93 5.32 12.80
C VAL A 22 4.92 4.38 12.13
N ALA A 23 4.65 3.96 10.89
CA ALA A 23 5.53 3.07 10.14
C ALA A 23 6.88 3.72 9.81
N GLY A 24 6.90 4.98 9.36
CA GLY A 24 8.13 5.70 9.07
C GLY A 24 9.02 5.85 10.29
N VAL A 25 8.45 6.32 11.42
CA VAL A 25 9.19 6.48 12.67
C VAL A 25 9.72 5.15 13.18
N ALA A 26 8.87 4.11 13.20
CA ALA A 26 9.28 2.78 13.64
C ALA A 26 10.39 2.19 12.75
N ALA A 27 10.28 2.35 11.43
CA ALA A 27 11.31 1.90 10.49
C ALA A 27 12.65 2.61 10.71
N GLY A 28 12.63 3.91 10.99
CA GLY A 28 13.83 4.68 11.30
C GLY A 28 14.53 4.19 12.58
N PHE A 29 13.76 3.92 13.64
CA PHE A 29 14.33 3.32 14.86
C PHE A 29 14.95 1.94 14.61
N VAL A 30 14.27 1.08 13.84
CA VAL A 30 14.79 -0.26 13.51
C VAL A 30 16.05 -0.16 12.67
N ALA A 31 16.07 0.71 11.66
CA ALA A 31 17.25 0.91 10.81
C ALA A 31 18.44 1.46 11.61
N GLY A 32 18.18 2.42 12.51
CA GLY A 32 19.19 2.94 13.43
C GLY A 32 19.76 1.86 14.36
N ALA A 33 18.90 1.02 14.93
CA ALA A 33 19.33 -0.09 15.80
C ALA A 33 20.18 -1.13 15.08
N LEU A 34 19.93 -1.33 13.78
CA LEU A 34 20.66 -2.27 12.94
C LEU A 34 21.89 -1.65 12.26
N HIS A 35 22.19 -0.37 12.49
CA HIS A 35 23.27 0.37 11.81
C HIS A 35 23.23 0.28 10.28
N VAL A 36 22.03 0.11 9.73
CA VAL A 36 21.78 0.06 8.29
C VAL A 36 21.30 1.42 7.81
N TRP A 37 21.42 1.65 6.51
CA TRP A 37 21.01 2.91 5.92
C TRP A 37 19.50 3.11 6.06
N ALA A 38 19.09 4.10 6.86
CA ALA A 38 17.69 4.29 7.24
C ALA A 38 16.80 4.77 6.09
N THR A 39 17.29 5.67 5.23
CA THR A 39 16.46 6.29 4.18
C THR A 39 15.81 5.28 3.21
N PRO A 40 16.50 4.24 2.68
CA PRO A 40 15.82 3.25 1.83
C PRO A 40 14.84 2.37 2.61
N ILE A 41 15.13 2.05 3.88
CA ILE A 41 14.28 1.18 4.70
C ILE A 41 12.99 1.90 5.11
N GLU A 42 13.10 3.14 5.57
CA GLU A 42 11.97 4.00 5.89
C GLU A 42 11.04 4.16 4.69
N GLY A 43 11.61 4.48 3.52
CA GLY A 43 10.84 4.62 2.27
C GLY A 43 10.13 3.33 1.87
N PHE A 44 10.82 2.19 1.91
CA PHE A 44 10.24 0.88 1.62
C PHE A 44 9.08 0.55 2.56
N VAL A 45 9.30 0.64 3.87
CA VAL A 45 8.31 0.26 4.88
C VAL A 45 7.11 1.21 4.86
N ALA A 46 7.35 2.51 4.73
CA ALA A 46 6.29 3.51 4.65
C ALA A 46 5.40 3.29 3.42
N ALA A 47 5.99 3.09 2.23
CA ALA A 47 5.23 2.81 1.01
C ALA A 47 4.44 1.49 1.12
N PHE A 48 5.06 0.45 1.67
CA PHE A 48 4.42 -0.85 1.86
C PHE A 48 3.19 -0.75 2.78
N VAL A 49 3.36 -0.12 3.95
CA VAL A 49 2.27 0.02 4.94
C VAL A 49 1.15 0.90 4.39
N VAL A 50 1.47 2.02 3.74
CA VAL A 50 0.45 2.95 3.23
C VAL A 50 -0.40 2.32 2.13
N VAL A 51 0.21 1.60 1.18
CA VAL A 51 -0.54 0.93 0.11
C VAL A 51 -1.43 -0.19 0.65
N LEU A 52 -0.94 -0.97 1.62
CA LEU A 52 -1.75 -2.00 2.28
C LEU A 52 -2.87 -1.40 3.15
N ALA A 53 -2.59 -0.34 3.89
CA ALA A 53 -3.56 0.36 4.71
C ALA A 53 -4.68 0.94 3.84
N ALA A 54 -4.34 1.57 2.71
CA ALA A 54 -5.32 2.06 1.74
C ALA A 54 -6.22 0.93 1.22
N TYR A 55 -5.66 -0.24 0.90
CA TYR A 55 -6.45 -1.41 0.51
C TYR A 55 -7.36 -1.92 1.65
N ALA A 56 -6.81 -2.05 2.86
CA ALA A 56 -7.51 -2.64 4.00
C ALA A 56 -8.67 -1.75 4.46
N LEU A 57 -8.41 -0.44 4.60
CA LEU A 57 -9.31 0.56 5.17
C LEU A 57 -10.32 1.12 4.17
N ALA A 58 -10.08 0.98 2.86
CA ALA A 58 -11.04 1.43 1.85
C ALA A 58 -12.40 0.73 2.02
N PRO A 59 -13.51 1.50 2.18
CA PRO A 59 -14.85 0.93 2.36
C PRO A 59 -15.35 0.26 1.06
N SER A 60 -15.01 0.82 -0.10
CA SER A 60 -15.29 0.29 -1.42
C SER A 60 -14.09 0.55 -2.36
N LEU A 61 -14.07 -0.07 -3.55
CA LEU A 61 -13.00 0.14 -4.55
C LEU A 61 -11.57 -0.09 -3.99
N LYS A 62 -11.38 -1.12 -3.16
CA LYS A 62 -10.12 -1.39 -2.44
C LYS A 62 -8.87 -1.44 -3.33
N VAL A 63 -8.95 -2.13 -4.47
CA VAL A 63 -7.82 -2.25 -5.41
C VAL A 63 -7.54 -0.92 -6.12
N PRO A 64 -8.53 -0.23 -6.71
CA PRO A 64 -8.33 1.14 -7.23
C PRO A 64 -7.75 2.12 -6.21
N ALA A 65 -8.21 2.09 -4.96
CA ALA A 65 -7.67 2.94 -3.89
C ALA A 65 -6.19 2.66 -3.65
N ALA A 66 -5.79 1.39 -3.53
CA ALA A 66 -4.39 0.99 -3.39
C ALA A 66 -3.53 1.43 -4.59
N SER A 67 -4.04 1.28 -5.81
CA SER A 67 -3.35 1.73 -7.04
C SER A 67 -3.15 3.25 -7.07
N LEU A 68 -4.17 4.02 -6.69
CA LEU A 68 -4.08 5.48 -6.62
C LEU A 68 -3.06 5.91 -5.57
N THR A 69 -3.10 5.29 -4.39
CA THR A 69 -2.14 5.55 -3.32
C THR A 69 -0.70 5.24 -3.77
N LEU A 70 -0.48 4.13 -4.50
CA LEU A 70 0.81 3.80 -5.07
C LEU A 70 1.28 4.88 -6.06
N ALA A 71 0.41 5.32 -6.98
CA ALA A 71 0.74 6.33 -7.97
C ALA A 71 1.08 7.69 -7.33
N VAL A 72 0.27 8.14 -6.38
CA VAL A 72 0.49 9.39 -5.64
C VAL A 72 1.77 9.30 -4.80
N GLY A 73 1.98 8.17 -4.11
CA GLY A 73 3.18 7.92 -3.32
C GLY A 73 4.46 7.90 -4.18
N ALA A 74 4.43 7.26 -5.34
CA ALA A 74 5.55 7.24 -6.28
C ALA A 74 5.86 8.64 -6.82
N ALA A 75 4.84 9.42 -7.17
CA ALA A 75 5.03 10.80 -7.62
C ALA A 75 5.62 11.69 -6.51
N ALA A 76 5.16 11.55 -5.27
CA ALA A 76 5.71 12.25 -4.12
C ALA A 76 7.17 11.85 -3.85
N ALA A 77 7.46 10.55 -3.88
CA ALA A 77 8.81 10.01 -3.68
C ALA A 77 9.78 10.51 -4.76
N TRP A 78 9.35 10.60 -6.02
CA TRP A 78 10.17 11.16 -7.10
C TRP A 78 10.55 12.63 -6.84
N LYS A 79 9.61 13.42 -6.31
CA LYS A 79 9.86 14.83 -5.97
C LYS A 79 10.72 15.01 -4.73
N LEU A 80 10.56 14.15 -3.72
CA LEU A 80 11.22 14.30 -2.42
C LEU A 80 12.60 13.61 -2.35
N ILE A 81 12.76 12.45 -2.99
CA ILE A 81 13.88 11.52 -2.77
C ILE A 81 14.60 11.19 -4.09
N GLY A 82 14.14 11.72 -5.24
CA GLY A 82 14.75 11.48 -6.55
C GLY A 82 16.23 11.89 -6.67
N HIS A 83 16.72 12.76 -5.77
CA HIS A 83 18.11 13.18 -5.64
C HIS A 83 18.60 12.95 -4.20
N SER A 84 18.49 11.72 -3.71
CA SER A 84 19.06 11.38 -2.40
C SER A 84 20.54 11.07 -2.56
N ASP A 85 21.33 11.52 -1.60
CA ASP A 85 22.77 11.25 -1.56
C ASP A 85 23.08 9.99 -0.77
N PHE A 86 24.19 9.31 -1.12
CA PHE A 86 24.77 8.27 -0.27
C PHE A 86 25.17 8.86 1.10
N PRO A 87 25.03 8.09 2.19
CA PRO A 87 25.31 8.59 3.52
C PRO A 87 26.82 8.70 3.76
N GLU A 88 27.20 9.63 4.65
CA GLU A 88 28.59 9.98 4.98
C GLU A 88 29.46 8.80 5.40
N SER A 89 28.83 7.72 5.90
CA SER A 89 29.49 6.47 6.28
C SER A 89 30.15 5.71 5.12
N TYR A 90 29.87 6.06 3.87
CA TYR A 90 30.40 5.37 2.67
C TYR A 90 31.64 6.05 2.05
N GLY A 91 32.26 7.01 2.74
CA GLY A 91 33.56 7.57 2.36
C GLY A 91 33.55 8.19 0.95
N GLU A 92 34.22 7.56 -0.02
CA GLU A 92 34.36 8.05 -1.41
C GLU A 92 33.04 8.15 -2.20
N LEU A 93 32.00 7.45 -1.76
CA LEU A 93 30.67 7.50 -2.37
C LEU A 93 29.75 8.54 -1.72
N ALA A 94 30.14 9.13 -0.58
CA ALA A 94 29.33 10.12 0.11
C ALA A 94 28.98 11.31 -0.82
N TYR A 95 27.74 11.78 -0.77
CA TYR A 95 27.23 12.86 -1.62
C TYR A 95 27.17 12.56 -3.12
N GLN A 96 27.29 11.30 -3.53
CA GLN A 96 26.94 10.92 -4.90
C GLN A 96 25.41 10.75 -5.00
N PRO A 97 24.77 11.35 -6.02
CA PRO A 97 23.33 11.23 -6.21
C PRO A 97 22.99 9.79 -6.55
N THR A 98 22.05 9.22 -5.80
CA THR A 98 21.62 7.84 -5.93
C THR A 98 20.11 7.70 -5.87
N GLN A 99 19.60 6.78 -6.70
CA GLN A 99 18.19 6.46 -6.79
C GLN A 99 17.81 5.26 -5.91
N ILE A 100 18.74 4.73 -5.11
CA ILE A 100 18.50 3.54 -4.27
C ILE A 100 17.31 3.74 -3.32
N PRO A 101 17.18 4.87 -2.58
CA PRO A 101 16.03 5.05 -1.68
C PRO A 101 14.70 5.18 -2.43
N PHE A 102 14.72 5.78 -3.63
CA PHE A 102 13.55 5.85 -4.50
C PHE A 102 13.13 4.46 -5.02
N LEU A 103 14.09 3.66 -5.49
CA LEU A 103 13.86 2.29 -5.94
C LEU A 103 13.31 1.40 -4.81
N ALA A 104 13.86 1.54 -3.60
CA ALA A 104 13.36 0.83 -2.42
C ALA A 104 11.90 1.22 -2.10
N THR A 105 11.58 2.51 -2.16
CA THR A 105 10.20 3.00 -1.96
C THR A 105 9.23 2.43 -3.00
N ILE A 106 9.61 2.42 -4.28
CA ILE A 106 8.82 1.80 -5.35
C ILE A 106 8.66 0.29 -5.13
N ALA A 107 9.73 -0.42 -4.77
CA ALA A 107 9.69 -1.86 -4.52
C ALA A 107 8.72 -2.20 -3.37
N GLY A 108 8.76 -1.45 -2.27
CA GLY A 108 7.84 -1.62 -1.14
C GLY A 108 6.38 -1.40 -1.53
N GLY A 109 6.11 -0.31 -2.26
CA GLY A 109 4.77 0.00 -2.76
C GLY A 109 4.23 -1.05 -3.75
N LEU A 110 5.06 -1.51 -4.69
CA LEU A 110 4.69 -2.55 -5.66
C LEU A 110 4.42 -3.88 -4.98
N LEU A 111 5.25 -4.28 -4.00
CA LEU A 111 5.04 -5.51 -3.25
C LEU A 111 3.72 -5.48 -2.47
N ALA A 112 3.43 -4.37 -1.78
CA ALA A 112 2.16 -4.16 -1.11
C ALA A 112 0.96 -4.22 -2.07
N TRP A 113 1.09 -3.60 -3.24
CA TRP A 113 0.05 -3.64 -4.28
C TRP A 113 -0.18 -5.06 -4.81
N LEU A 114 0.88 -5.83 -5.07
CA LEU A 114 0.77 -7.24 -5.46
C LEU A 114 0.05 -8.06 -4.39
N ILE A 115 0.40 -7.88 -3.12
CA ILE A 115 -0.29 -8.53 -2.00
C ILE A 115 -1.77 -8.14 -1.97
N ALA A 116 -2.10 -6.85 -2.13
CA ALA A 116 -3.48 -6.38 -2.18
C ALA A 116 -4.28 -7.03 -3.34
N CYS A 117 -3.67 -7.15 -4.52
CA CYS A 117 -4.25 -7.84 -5.67
C CYS A 117 -4.46 -9.34 -5.40
N LEU A 118 -3.47 -10.02 -4.82
CA LEU A 118 -3.58 -11.43 -4.43
C LEU A 118 -4.68 -11.65 -3.39
N LEU A 119 -4.80 -10.78 -2.39
CA LEU A 119 -5.87 -10.83 -1.39
C LEU A 119 -7.24 -10.60 -2.03
N ALA A 120 -7.36 -9.64 -2.95
CA ALA A 120 -8.59 -9.39 -3.68
C ALA A 120 -9.00 -10.58 -4.54
N TRP A 121 -8.04 -11.19 -5.23
CA TRP A 121 -8.24 -12.39 -6.04
C TRP A 121 -8.66 -13.57 -5.16
N ARG A 122 -7.95 -13.84 -4.06
CA ARG A 122 -8.30 -14.90 -3.11
C ARG A 122 -9.71 -14.70 -2.55
N ARG A 123 -10.12 -13.48 -2.18
CA ARG A 123 -11.49 -13.20 -1.71
C ARG A 123 -12.55 -13.53 -2.75
N ARG A 124 -12.28 -13.27 -4.04
CA ARG A 124 -13.20 -13.62 -5.14
C ARG A 124 -13.31 -15.14 -5.35
N HIS A 125 -12.20 -15.87 -5.21
CA HIS A 125 -12.18 -17.32 -5.42
C HIS A 125 -12.52 -18.17 -4.18
N SER A 126 -12.44 -17.60 -2.97
CA SER A 126 -12.72 -18.33 -1.72
C SER A 126 -14.22 -18.45 -1.39
N GLY A 127 -15.13 -18.21 -2.34
CA GLY A 127 -16.53 -18.61 -2.20
C GLY A 127 -17.41 -17.82 -1.21
N LEU A 128 -17.02 -16.62 -0.78
CA LEU A 128 -17.91 -15.69 -0.05
C LEU A 128 -18.83 -14.90 -1.01
N ALA A 129 -19.24 -15.53 -2.11
CA ALA A 129 -20.33 -15.04 -2.95
C ALA A 129 -21.65 -15.42 -2.24
N PRO A 130 -22.63 -14.50 -2.10
CA PRO A 130 -23.95 -14.88 -1.65
C PRO A 130 -24.48 -15.94 -2.63
N ASN A 131 -24.88 -17.08 -2.09
CA ASN A 131 -25.52 -18.18 -2.80
C ASN A 131 -26.65 -17.63 -3.70
N ASN A 132 -26.36 -17.42 -4.98
CA ASN A 132 -27.34 -17.19 -6.02
C ASN A 132 -27.65 -18.53 -6.72
N SER A 133 -28.08 -19.51 -5.92
CA SER A 133 -28.83 -20.68 -6.39
C SER A 133 -30.22 -20.27 -6.85
N SER A 134 -30.29 -19.43 -7.88
CA SER A 134 -31.47 -19.31 -8.74
C SER A 134 -31.26 -20.23 -9.95
N LYS A 135 -31.12 -21.53 -9.71
CA LYS A 135 -31.49 -22.49 -10.76
C LYS A 135 -33.01 -22.59 -10.70
N PRO A 136 -33.76 -22.15 -11.74
CA PRO A 136 -35.17 -22.46 -11.78
C PRO A 136 -35.29 -23.98 -11.86
N THR A 137 -35.89 -24.58 -10.83
CA THR A 137 -36.34 -25.97 -10.85
C THR A 137 -37.19 -26.16 -12.11
N PRO A 138 -36.86 -27.06 -13.04
CA PRO A 138 -37.77 -27.36 -14.13
C PRO A 138 -39.01 -27.99 -13.51
N LEU A 139 -40.16 -27.34 -13.70
CA LEU A 139 -41.48 -27.89 -13.37
C LEU A 139 -41.68 -29.14 -14.22
N ARG A 140 -41.29 -30.29 -13.65
CA ARG A 140 -41.54 -31.61 -14.22
C ARG A 140 -42.90 -32.06 -13.71
N GLY A 141 -43.91 -31.97 -14.57
CA GLY A 141 -45.22 -32.58 -14.35
C GLY A 141 -46.36 -31.58 -14.20
N ALA A 142 -46.77 -30.97 -15.31
CA ALA A 142 -48.17 -30.69 -15.54
C ALA A 142 -48.61 -31.66 -16.64
N ALA A 143 -49.13 -32.81 -16.20
CA ALA A 143 -49.89 -33.76 -17.00
C ALA A 143 -51.29 -33.85 -16.37
#